data_AF-A0A915LH10-F1
#
_entry.id   AF-A0A915LH10-F1
#
_cell.length_a   1.000
_cell.length_b   1.000
_cell.length_c   1.000
_cell.angle_alpha   90.00
_cell.angle_beta   90.00
_cell.angle_gamma   90.00
#
_symmetry.space_group_name_H-M   'P 1'
#
loop_
_entity.id
_entity.type
_entity.pdbx_description
1 polymer ?
#
loop_
_entity_poly.entity_id
_entity_poly.type
_entity_poly.pdbx_seq_one_letter_code
_entity_poly.pdbx_strand_id
1 'polypeptide(L)'
;MTEINYEKAHLHWSSVTSNVDGMLGGFEQLHSTDINTSKQLLDYLIKKQLLTKFEHALDCASGIGRITKYLLLPKFNFVDMFIEQSKEYIGTEGNSRVQNKFVESLHTFKPNSKFYDLIWIQWVTGQLSDDDLTNFLRRCKKGLTKNGCIIIKDNVTSRDEERIFDECDSSWTRPSHELRPLIEAADLNIVLERKQLFFPKNNFPSILSQFSPKSKKEKMTMSRVYIGNLSSRVTDRELEHFFRGFGKIRDVMLKNGFGFVEFDDHRDAEDAVYELNGRELCGHRVVVEISHRSQQQQQYRSGMRSRDGRVNGRFPPPRETRHRMRVTNLSTRFSWQDLKDMMRDAGEVTYADAHKRVRNEALVCFATHDDLRRAMDRFQGKEINGRRIKLIDDSYNGGGRRSYTRSRSRSPRSRSRSRSYSNDRRSTSARSRSPPPEPSRSRSTSPVPAKNADDAESIEKRSRSRSASVGSEKN
;
A
#
# COMPACT_ATOMS: atom_id res chain seq x y z
N MET A 1 -35.98 -7.49 20.26
CA MET A 1 -34.61 -8.03 20.12
C MET A 1 -33.85 -7.67 21.39
N THR A 2 -32.78 -8.38 21.74
CA THR A 2 -31.93 -7.97 22.87
C THR A 2 -31.12 -6.74 22.44
N GLU A 3 -31.19 -5.65 23.19
CA GLU A 3 -30.44 -4.42 22.93
C GLU A 3 -29.36 -4.23 24.00
N ILE A 4 -28.31 -3.48 23.67
CA ILE A 4 -27.24 -3.19 24.64
C ILE A 4 -27.76 -2.26 25.72
N ASN A 5 -27.70 -2.72 26.97
CA ASN A 5 -27.92 -1.86 28.12
C ASN A 5 -26.58 -1.24 28.54
N TYR A 6 -26.33 -0.01 28.09
CA TYR A 6 -25.11 0.75 28.42
C TYR A 6 -24.89 0.96 29.92
N GLU A 7 -25.96 1.05 30.72
CA GLU A 7 -25.87 1.17 32.18
C GLU A 7 -25.41 -0.16 32.80
N LYS A 8 -25.97 -1.29 32.35
CA LYS A 8 -25.53 -2.64 32.78
C LYS A 8 -24.06 -2.90 32.42
N ALA A 9 -23.65 -2.52 31.20
CA ALA A 9 -22.26 -2.60 30.77
C ALA A 9 -21.32 -1.76 31.65
N HIS A 10 -21.67 -0.50 31.91
CA HIS A 10 -20.86 0.37 32.76
C HIS A 10 -20.78 -0.12 34.22
N LEU A 11 -21.88 -0.65 34.77
CA LEU A 11 -21.90 -1.27 36.09
C LEU A 11 -21.01 -2.54 36.15
N HIS A 12 -21.03 -3.36 35.09
CA HIS A 12 -20.13 -4.52 34.97
C HIS A 12 -18.67 -4.06 35.03
N TRP A 13 -18.24 -3.22 34.08
CA TRP A 13 -16.83 -2.79 33.98
C TRP A 13 -16.36 -1.96 35.18
N SER A 14 -17.26 -1.23 35.84
CA SER A 14 -16.97 -0.56 37.12
C SER A 14 -16.67 -1.53 38.27
N SER A 15 -17.18 -2.77 38.22
CA SER A 15 -16.92 -3.81 39.23
C SER A 15 -15.70 -4.68 38.93
N VAL A 16 -15.19 -4.66 37.69
CA VAL A 16 -14.02 -5.43 37.26
C VAL A 16 -12.73 -4.88 37.89
N THR A 17 -11.80 -5.75 38.27
CA THR A 17 -10.52 -5.34 38.87
C THR A 17 -9.66 -4.56 37.88
N SER A 18 -9.12 -3.41 38.32
CA SER A 18 -8.27 -2.50 37.53
C SER A 18 -6.83 -3.04 37.31
N ASN A 19 -6.71 -4.28 36.85
CA ASN A 19 -5.46 -4.99 36.57
C ASN A 19 -5.51 -5.66 35.18
N VAL A 20 -4.43 -6.32 34.77
CA VAL A 20 -4.35 -6.93 33.42
C VAL A 20 -5.34 -8.07 33.24
N ASP A 21 -5.59 -8.86 34.29
CA ASP A 21 -6.47 -10.03 34.22
C ASP A 21 -7.95 -9.65 34.13
N GLY A 22 -8.41 -8.66 34.90
CA GLY A 22 -9.76 -8.10 34.79
C GLY A 22 -10.01 -7.49 33.42
N MET A 23 -9.05 -6.73 32.89
CA MET A 23 -9.07 -6.19 31.51
C MET A 23 -8.91 -7.27 30.41
N LEU A 24 -8.83 -8.55 30.79
CA LEU A 24 -8.78 -9.72 29.90
C LEU A 24 -9.82 -10.80 30.28
N GLY A 25 -10.70 -10.55 31.25
CA GLY A 25 -11.74 -11.50 31.67
C GLY A 25 -11.22 -12.84 32.23
N GLY A 26 -10.10 -12.84 32.97
CA GLY A 26 -9.49 -14.08 33.49
C GLY A 26 -8.51 -14.75 32.52
N PHE A 27 -8.04 -14.02 31.50
CA PHE A 27 -7.13 -14.52 30.47
C PHE A 27 -5.79 -13.75 30.42
N GLU A 28 -5.21 -13.33 31.56
CA GLU A 28 -3.90 -12.64 31.62
C GLU A 28 -2.79 -13.33 30.79
N GLN A 29 -2.76 -14.66 30.74
CA GLN A 29 -1.83 -15.45 29.92
C GLN A 29 -1.84 -15.08 28.42
N LEU A 30 -2.91 -14.47 27.90
CA LEU A 30 -3.00 -14.01 26.51
C LEU A 30 -2.37 -12.62 26.30
N HIS A 31 -2.08 -11.85 27.35
CA HIS A 31 -1.53 -10.48 27.27
C HIS A 31 -0.33 -10.38 26.31
N SER A 32 0.70 -11.19 26.54
CA SER A 32 1.95 -11.13 25.79
C SER A 32 1.76 -11.52 24.32
N THR A 33 0.88 -12.49 24.05
CA THR A 33 0.53 -12.94 22.69
C THR A 33 -0.26 -11.85 21.96
N ASP A 34 -1.23 -11.23 22.62
CA ASP A 34 -2.01 -10.11 22.08
C ASP A 34 -1.11 -8.92 21.72
N ILE A 35 -0.28 -8.45 22.66
CA ILE A 35 0.64 -7.33 22.45
C ILE A 35 1.64 -7.63 21.31
N ASN A 36 2.25 -8.82 21.29
CA ASN A 36 3.27 -9.13 20.30
C ASN A 36 2.70 -9.31 18.88
N THR A 37 1.49 -9.87 18.75
CA THR A 37 0.79 -9.95 17.46
C THR A 37 0.33 -8.57 16.95
N SER A 38 -0.14 -7.70 17.85
CA SER A 38 -0.47 -6.30 17.52
C SER A 38 0.76 -5.51 17.08
N LYS A 39 1.92 -5.69 17.73
CA LYS A 39 3.22 -5.13 17.29
C LYS A 39 3.59 -5.60 15.88
N GLN A 40 3.51 -6.90 15.61
CA GLN A 40 3.81 -7.46 14.28
C GLN A 40 2.89 -6.93 13.17
N LEU A 41 1.61 -6.64 13.46
CA LEU A 41 0.75 -5.95 12.51
C LEU A 41 1.22 -4.52 12.28
N LEU A 42 1.48 -3.77 13.35
CA LEU A 42 1.87 -2.37 13.26
C LEU A 42 3.17 -2.21 12.46
N ASP A 43 4.20 -3.03 12.75
CA ASP A 43 5.44 -3.09 11.97
C ASP A 43 5.22 -3.49 10.50
N TYR A 44 4.23 -4.35 10.21
CA TYR A 44 3.83 -4.68 8.84
C TYR A 44 3.17 -3.49 8.13
N LEU A 45 2.29 -2.73 8.78
CA LEU A 45 1.65 -1.54 8.23
C LEU A 45 2.67 -0.45 7.91
N ILE A 46 3.62 -0.21 8.82
CA ILE A 46 4.76 0.70 8.64
C ILE A 46 5.60 0.25 7.42
N LYS A 47 6.01 -1.02 7.38
CA LYS A 47 6.78 -1.61 6.28
C LYS A 47 6.05 -1.58 4.92
N LYS A 48 4.72 -1.48 4.92
CA LYS A 48 3.88 -1.34 3.73
C LYS A 48 3.49 0.11 3.39
N GLN A 49 3.95 1.09 4.18
CA GLN A 49 3.58 2.51 4.04
C GLN A 49 2.06 2.75 4.14
N LEU A 50 1.35 1.88 4.88
CA LEU A 50 -0.08 2.00 5.18
C LEU A 50 -0.35 2.84 6.44
N LEU A 51 0.69 3.02 7.27
CA LEU A 51 0.76 4.02 8.33
C LEU A 51 2.12 4.71 8.18
N THR A 52 2.12 6.04 8.02
CA THR A 52 3.31 6.84 7.64
C THR A 52 3.60 7.99 8.60
N LYS A 53 2.89 8.07 9.72
CA LYS A 53 3.00 9.12 10.73
C LYS A 53 2.71 8.52 12.10
N PHE A 54 3.28 9.14 13.14
CA PHE A 54 3.30 8.60 14.50
C PHE A 54 3.22 9.73 15.55
N GLU A 55 2.54 10.83 15.26
CA GLU A 55 2.48 11.96 16.18
C GLU A 55 1.44 11.71 17.29
N HIS A 56 0.20 11.42 16.89
CA HIS A 56 -0.92 11.19 17.81
C HIS A 56 -1.62 9.85 17.53
N ALA A 57 -1.79 9.04 18.57
CA ALA A 57 -2.71 7.89 18.57
C ALA A 57 -3.88 8.09 19.53
N LEU A 58 -4.99 7.39 19.30
CA LEU A 58 -6.12 7.26 20.23
C LEU A 58 -6.30 5.80 20.62
N ASP A 59 -6.41 5.52 21.92
CA ASP A 59 -6.66 4.20 22.50
C ASP A 59 -8.11 4.14 23.04
N CYS A 60 -9.05 3.71 22.21
CA CYS A 60 -10.48 3.73 22.53
C CYS A 60 -10.85 2.66 23.57
N ALA A 61 -11.52 3.07 24.65
CA ALA A 61 -11.86 2.23 25.81
C ALA A 61 -10.65 1.45 26.38
N SER A 62 -9.54 2.14 26.58
CA SER A 62 -8.26 1.54 26.94
C SER A 62 -8.15 1.00 28.37
N GLY A 63 -9.17 1.23 29.21
CA GLY A 63 -9.23 0.80 30.61
C GLY A 63 -8.03 1.35 31.39
N ILE A 64 -7.19 0.46 31.90
CA ILE A 64 -5.93 0.81 32.61
C ILE A 64 -4.82 1.34 31.68
N GLY A 65 -5.03 1.38 30.36
CA GLY A 65 -4.02 1.75 29.36
C GLY A 65 -3.10 0.60 28.95
N ARG A 66 -3.62 -0.65 28.90
CA ARG A 66 -2.85 -1.85 28.53
C ARG A 66 -2.23 -1.74 27.13
N ILE A 67 -2.99 -1.26 26.15
CA ILE A 67 -2.54 -1.04 24.78
C ILE A 67 -1.66 0.22 24.67
N THR A 68 -2.10 1.33 25.27
CA THR A 68 -1.34 2.58 25.46
C THR A 68 0.10 2.30 25.90
N LYS A 69 0.28 1.55 26.99
CA LYS A 69 1.60 1.27 27.59
C LYS A 69 2.50 0.40 26.70
N TYR A 70 1.99 -0.72 26.19
CA TYR A 70 2.83 -1.74 25.56
C TYR A 70 2.86 -1.72 24.02
N LEU A 71 1.96 -0.99 23.36
CA LEU A 71 1.87 -0.90 21.90
C LEU A 71 2.02 0.53 21.36
N LEU A 72 1.30 1.51 21.94
CA LEU A 72 1.21 2.86 21.36
C LEU A 72 2.34 3.80 21.81
N LEU A 73 2.56 3.96 23.12
CA LEU A 73 3.66 4.79 23.66
C LEU A 73 5.08 4.40 23.18
N PRO A 74 5.38 3.11 22.86
CA PRO A 74 6.64 2.72 22.23
C PRO A 74 6.76 3.07 20.72
N LYS A 75 5.74 3.70 20.12
CA LYS A 75 5.65 3.97 18.67
C LYS A 75 5.22 5.40 18.32
N PHE A 76 4.40 6.03 19.15
CA PHE A 76 3.84 7.37 18.94
C PHE A 76 4.41 8.37 19.95
N ASN A 77 4.53 9.64 19.53
CA ASN A 77 4.96 10.73 20.41
C ASN A 77 3.93 10.96 21.52
N PHE A 78 2.64 11.04 21.16
CA PHE A 78 1.53 11.30 22.05
C PHE A 78 0.39 10.29 21.88
N VAL A 79 -0.33 10.03 22.96
CA VAL A 79 -1.50 9.14 22.98
C VAL A 79 -2.65 9.82 23.74
N ASP A 80 -3.86 9.79 23.18
CA ASP A 80 -5.08 10.04 23.93
C ASP A 80 -5.71 8.70 24.35
N MET A 81 -6.32 8.64 25.52
CA MET A 81 -6.81 7.38 26.07
C MET A 81 -8.13 7.56 26.86
N PHE A 82 -8.88 6.47 27.05
CA PHE A 82 -10.09 6.44 27.88
C PHE A 82 -9.80 5.77 29.22
N ILE A 83 -9.97 6.51 30.33
CA ILE A 83 -9.73 5.96 31.67
C ILE A 83 -11.05 5.88 32.42
N GLU A 84 -11.45 4.65 32.75
CA GLU A 84 -12.42 4.41 33.82
C GLU A 84 -11.70 4.27 35.17
N GLN A 85 -10.58 3.52 35.24
CA GLN A 85 -9.91 3.20 36.51
C GLN A 85 -8.37 3.22 36.42
N SER A 86 -7.75 3.77 37.48
CA SER A 86 -6.30 3.98 37.70
C SER A 86 -5.57 4.93 36.75
N LYS A 87 -4.75 5.83 37.34
CA LYS A 87 -3.83 6.75 36.62
C LYS A 87 -2.38 6.23 36.58
N GLU A 88 -2.06 5.22 37.36
CA GLU A 88 -0.67 4.87 37.71
C GLU A 88 -0.08 3.79 36.79
N TYR A 89 -0.92 2.91 36.23
CA TYR A 89 -0.48 1.73 35.47
C TYR A 89 0.48 2.05 34.32
N ILE A 90 0.26 3.17 33.61
CA ILE A 90 1.11 3.61 32.49
C ILE A 90 2.47 4.20 32.90
N GLY A 91 2.72 4.40 34.20
CA GLY A 91 3.95 4.99 34.74
C GLY A 91 4.07 6.50 34.52
N THR A 92 5.08 7.13 35.12
CA THR A 92 5.29 8.59 35.05
C THR A 92 5.63 9.08 33.64
N GLU A 93 6.49 8.36 32.91
CA GLU A 93 6.85 8.66 31.52
C GLU A 93 5.69 8.44 30.55
N GLY A 94 4.81 7.46 30.80
CA GLY A 94 3.57 7.31 30.05
C GLY A 94 2.60 8.45 30.33
N ASN A 95 2.48 8.88 31.60
CA ASN A 95 1.63 9.99 32.00
C ASN A 95 2.05 11.35 31.40
N SER A 96 3.33 11.59 31.10
CA SER A 96 3.76 12.84 30.44
C SER A 96 3.55 12.86 28.92
N ARG A 97 3.31 11.69 28.31
CA ARG A 97 3.04 11.54 26.86
C ARG A 97 1.57 11.21 26.53
N VAL A 98 0.75 10.92 27.55
CA VAL A 98 -0.70 10.89 27.41
C VAL A 98 -1.26 12.31 27.52
N GLN A 99 -1.85 12.83 26.44
CA GLN A 99 -2.34 14.21 26.38
C GLN A 99 -3.73 14.34 27.00
N ASN A 100 -4.73 13.60 26.48
CA ASN A 100 -6.09 13.62 26.98
C ASN A 100 -6.49 12.28 27.60
N LYS A 101 -7.32 12.35 28.65
CA LYS A 101 -7.84 11.22 29.42
C LYS A 101 -9.35 11.35 29.49
N PHE A 102 -10.04 10.68 28.57
CA PHE A 102 -11.49 10.78 28.41
C PHE A 102 -12.21 9.86 29.41
N VAL A 103 -13.32 10.36 29.96
CA VAL A 103 -14.21 9.65 30.88
C VAL A 103 -15.64 9.77 30.33
N GLU A 104 -15.85 9.24 29.12
CA GLU A 104 -17.14 9.25 28.41
C GLU A 104 -17.28 8.00 27.53
N SER A 105 -18.52 7.65 27.18
CA SER A 105 -18.82 6.47 26.38
C SER A 105 -18.49 6.66 24.90
N LEU A 106 -18.06 5.59 24.21
CA LEU A 106 -17.75 5.66 22.78
C LEU A 106 -18.97 6.05 21.92
N HIS A 107 -20.20 5.78 22.35
CA HIS A 107 -21.41 6.17 21.62
C HIS A 107 -21.60 7.71 21.55
N THR A 108 -21.19 8.48 22.57
CA THR A 108 -21.17 9.97 22.53
C THR A 108 -19.91 10.53 21.89
N PHE A 109 -18.74 9.93 22.14
CA PHE A 109 -17.43 10.53 21.92
C PHE A 109 -17.17 11.08 20.51
N LYS A 110 -16.54 12.26 20.45
CA LYS A 110 -16.25 13.01 19.23
C LYS A 110 -14.74 13.29 19.13
N PRO A 111 -13.95 12.44 18.43
CA PRO A 111 -12.52 12.65 18.30
C PRO A 111 -12.19 13.96 17.57
N ASN A 112 -11.11 14.62 18.00
CA ASN A 112 -10.60 15.85 17.40
C ASN A 112 -10.39 15.70 15.88
N SER A 113 -11.00 16.59 15.09
CA SER A 113 -11.03 16.50 13.63
C SER A 113 -9.62 16.59 13.01
N LYS A 114 -9.25 15.57 12.21
CA LYS A 114 -7.96 15.45 11.50
C LYS A 114 -6.72 15.49 12.40
N PHE A 115 -6.82 14.93 13.60
CA PHE A 115 -5.78 14.96 14.64
C PHE A 115 -5.00 13.64 14.79
N TYR A 116 -5.68 12.49 14.69
CA TYR A 116 -5.07 11.18 14.96
C TYR A 116 -4.47 10.51 13.72
N ASP A 117 -3.22 10.05 13.82
CA ASP A 117 -2.60 9.21 12.78
C ASP A 117 -3.05 7.75 12.90
N LEU A 118 -3.36 7.29 14.11
CA LEU A 118 -3.94 5.98 14.39
C LEU A 118 -5.07 6.11 15.42
N ILE A 119 -6.20 5.44 15.15
CA ILE A 119 -7.24 5.17 16.15
C ILE A 119 -7.28 3.66 16.37
N TRP A 120 -6.98 3.20 17.57
CA TRP A 120 -7.03 1.80 17.99
C TRP A 120 -8.31 1.52 18.78
N ILE A 121 -9.02 0.47 18.40
CA ILE A 121 -10.28 0.03 19.00
C ILE A 121 -10.12 -1.47 19.28
N GLN A 122 -10.18 -1.90 20.54
CA GLN A 122 -9.98 -3.31 20.88
C GLN A 122 -10.97 -3.79 21.94
N TRP A 123 -11.60 -4.95 21.69
CA TRP A 123 -12.58 -5.61 22.57
C TRP A 123 -13.65 -4.66 23.14
N VAL A 124 -14.28 -3.88 22.25
CA VAL A 124 -15.30 -2.89 22.63
C VAL A 124 -16.33 -2.61 21.53
N THR A 125 -16.15 -3.09 20.30
CA THR A 125 -17.19 -2.97 19.26
C THR A 125 -18.44 -3.78 19.60
N GLY A 126 -18.30 -4.85 20.40
CA GLY A 126 -19.42 -5.57 21.01
C GLY A 126 -20.21 -4.74 22.04
N GLN A 127 -19.60 -3.72 22.64
CA GLN A 127 -20.20 -2.80 23.62
C GLN A 127 -20.85 -1.56 22.96
N LEU A 128 -21.14 -1.62 21.65
CA LEU A 128 -21.84 -0.58 20.91
C LEU A 128 -22.96 -1.19 20.05
N SER A 129 -24.11 -0.52 19.95
CA SER A 129 -25.19 -0.92 19.04
C SER A 129 -24.71 -0.89 17.57
N ASP A 130 -25.44 -1.53 16.65
CA ASP A 130 -25.04 -1.55 15.22
C ASP A 130 -25.01 -0.12 14.62
N ASP A 131 -25.95 0.74 15.02
CA ASP A 131 -25.98 2.15 14.65
C ASP A 131 -24.93 2.99 15.39
N ASP A 132 -24.71 2.78 16.69
CA ASP A 132 -23.71 3.52 17.46
C ASP A 132 -22.29 3.18 17.02
N LEU A 133 -22.00 1.92 16.71
CA LEU A 133 -20.73 1.49 16.14
C LEU A 133 -20.50 2.14 14.78
N THR A 134 -21.51 2.13 13.91
CA THR A 134 -21.44 2.78 12.59
C THR A 134 -21.23 4.29 12.73
N ASN A 135 -21.95 4.94 13.63
CA ASN A 135 -21.85 6.39 13.87
C ASN A 135 -20.55 6.79 14.57
N PHE A 136 -20.06 6.00 15.52
CA PHE A 136 -18.75 6.14 16.14
C PHE A 136 -17.65 6.05 15.08
N LEU A 137 -17.67 5.03 14.22
CA LEU A 137 -16.70 4.89 13.12
C LEU A 137 -16.76 6.05 12.11
N ARG A 138 -17.94 6.62 11.82
CA ARG A 138 -18.09 7.86 11.04
C ARG A 138 -17.44 9.07 11.72
N ARG A 139 -17.38 9.11 13.06
CA ARG A 139 -16.71 10.17 13.84
C ARG A 139 -15.21 9.93 13.92
N CYS A 140 -14.75 8.69 14.17
CA CYS A 140 -13.35 8.29 14.07
C CYS A 140 -12.76 8.64 12.69
N LYS A 141 -13.49 8.36 11.59
CA LYS A 141 -13.11 8.75 10.22
C LYS A 141 -12.85 10.25 10.06
N LYS A 142 -13.61 11.12 10.75
CA LYS A 142 -13.38 12.58 10.75
C LYS A 142 -12.17 12.97 11.61
N GLY A 143 -11.85 12.17 12.63
CA GLY A 143 -10.68 12.35 13.50
C GLY A 143 -9.33 12.03 12.85
N LEU A 144 -9.30 11.27 11.75
CA LEU A 144 -8.05 10.83 11.11
C LEU A 144 -7.31 11.95 10.35
N THR A 145 -5.99 12.01 10.52
CA THR A 145 -5.10 12.83 9.69
C THR A 145 -5.07 12.35 8.23
N LYS A 146 -4.43 13.11 7.33
CA LYS A 146 -4.13 12.63 5.98
C LYS A 146 -3.20 11.42 6.05
N ASN A 147 -3.68 10.28 5.55
CA ASN A 147 -3.10 8.94 5.63
C ASN A 147 -3.17 8.27 7.02
N GLY A 148 -3.95 8.81 7.96
CA GLY A 148 -4.25 8.11 9.21
C GLY A 148 -5.18 6.90 8.97
N CYS A 149 -5.17 5.95 9.92
CA CYS A 149 -5.97 4.72 9.85
C CYS A 149 -6.71 4.39 11.16
N ILE A 150 -7.78 3.60 11.05
CA ILE A 150 -8.42 2.94 12.20
C ILE A 150 -7.97 1.48 12.21
N ILE A 151 -7.74 0.92 13.39
CA ILE A 151 -7.54 -0.52 13.57
C ILE A 151 -8.57 -1.01 14.59
N ILE A 152 -9.38 -2.01 14.20
CA ILE A 152 -10.23 -2.77 15.12
C ILE A 152 -9.56 -4.11 15.40
N LYS A 153 -9.44 -4.49 16.68
CA LYS A 153 -9.08 -5.84 17.13
C LYS A 153 -10.17 -6.38 18.04
N ASP A 154 -11.07 -7.19 17.50
CA ASP A 154 -12.25 -7.61 18.27
C ASP A 154 -12.63 -9.07 18.01
N ASN A 155 -13.41 -9.64 18.92
CA ASN A 155 -13.88 -11.01 18.85
C ASN A 155 -14.95 -11.16 17.77
N VAL A 156 -14.88 -12.26 17.02
CA VAL A 156 -15.91 -12.63 16.05
C VAL A 156 -16.29 -14.09 16.19
N THR A 157 -17.54 -14.42 15.92
CA THR A 157 -18.01 -15.80 15.79
C THR A 157 -17.50 -16.42 14.47
N SER A 158 -17.68 -17.73 14.29
CA SER A 158 -17.36 -18.39 13.02
C SER A 158 -18.18 -17.82 11.87
N ARG A 159 -17.77 -18.10 10.63
CA ARG A 159 -18.42 -17.52 9.44
C ARG A 159 -19.91 -17.88 9.34
N ASP A 160 -20.24 -19.07 9.81
CA ASP A 160 -21.52 -19.76 9.67
C ASP A 160 -22.28 -19.85 11.02
N GLU A 161 -21.79 -19.11 12.03
CA GLU A 161 -22.45 -18.90 13.33
C GLU A 161 -23.19 -17.56 13.34
N GLU A 162 -24.28 -17.48 14.11
CA GLU A 162 -24.99 -16.22 14.38
C GLU A 162 -24.18 -15.31 15.33
N ARG A 163 -24.68 -14.09 15.57
CA ARG A 163 -24.15 -13.22 16.63
C ARG A 163 -24.59 -13.74 18.01
N ILE A 164 -23.70 -13.64 18.99
CA ILE A 164 -23.93 -14.09 20.37
C ILE A 164 -23.96 -12.86 21.28
N PHE A 165 -24.97 -12.77 22.13
CA PHE A 165 -25.06 -11.76 23.19
C PHE A 165 -24.52 -12.36 24.50
N ASP A 166 -23.67 -11.64 25.21
CA ASP A 166 -23.28 -11.97 26.57
C ASP A 166 -24.12 -11.11 27.54
N GLU A 167 -24.98 -11.77 28.31
CA GLU A 167 -25.80 -11.07 29.29
C GLU A 167 -24.99 -10.54 30.48
N CYS A 168 -23.78 -11.04 30.73
CA CYS A 168 -22.98 -10.67 31.91
C CYS A 168 -22.41 -9.26 31.78
N ASP A 169 -21.84 -8.92 30.61
CA ASP A 169 -21.26 -7.59 30.31
C ASP A 169 -22.14 -6.75 29.36
N SER A 170 -23.24 -7.32 28.85
CA SER A 170 -24.17 -6.71 27.87
C SER A 170 -23.58 -6.48 26.46
N SER A 171 -22.59 -7.27 26.04
CA SER A 171 -21.95 -7.13 24.72
C SER A 171 -22.45 -8.09 23.63
N TRP A 172 -22.17 -7.75 22.37
CA TRP A 172 -22.40 -8.59 21.19
C TRP A 172 -21.09 -9.08 20.55
N THR A 173 -20.83 -10.38 20.53
CA THR A 173 -19.84 -10.98 19.62
C THR A 173 -20.51 -11.23 18.26
N ARG A 174 -20.08 -10.50 17.22
CA ARG A 174 -20.69 -10.53 15.87
C ARG A 174 -19.90 -11.43 14.91
N PRO A 175 -20.53 -12.10 13.93
CA PRO A 175 -19.81 -12.73 12.83
C PRO A 175 -19.18 -11.67 11.93
N SER A 176 -18.07 -12.03 11.28
CA SER A 176 -17.37 -11.08 10.39
C SER A 176 -18.21 -10.65 9.17
N HIS A 177 -19.26 -11.39 8.82
CA HIS A 177 -20.17 -11.03 7.74
C HIS A 177 -21.18 -9.92 8.12
N GLU A 178 -21.49 -9.73 9.42
CA GLU A 178 -22.30 -8.59 9.92
C GLU A 178 -21.43 -7.36 10.19
N LEU A 179 -20.25 -7.54 10.80
CA LEU A 179 -19.37 -6.42 11.17
C LEU A 179 -18.87 -5.61 9.96
N ARG A 180 -18.62 -6.27 8.82
CA ARG A 180 -18.13 -5.64 7.58
C ARG A 180 -19.11 -4.60 7.01
N PRO A 181 -20.42 -4.90 6.81
CA PRO A 181 -21.44 -3.90 6.46
C PRO A 181 -21.43 -2.63 7.31
N LEU A 182 -21.28 -2.73 8.63
CA LEU A 182 -21.28 -1.57 9.53
C LEU A 182 -20.07 -0.65 9.27
N ILE A 183 -18.89 -1.25 9.08
CA ILE A 183 -17.66 -0.54 8.68
C ILE A 183 -17.83 0.12 7.31
N GLU A 184 -18.44 -0.57 6.35
CA GLU A 184 -18.66 -0.02 5.01
C GLU A 184 -19.70 1.12 5.00
N ALA A 185 -20.74 1.04 5.85
CA ALA A 185 -21.73 2.08 6.08
C ALA A 185 -21.17 3.29 6.86
N ALA A 186 -20.04 3.12 7.55
CA ALA A 186 -19.25 4.22 8.10
C ALA A 186 -18.34 4.93 7.07
N ASP A 187 -18.48 4.58 5.80
CA ASP A 187 -17.61 4.97 4.69
C ASP A 187 -16.12 4.67 4.94
N LEU A 188 -15.81 3.50 5.48
CA LEU A 188 -14.45 2.99 5.62
C LEU A 188 -14.18 1.85 4.62
N ASN A 189 -12.94 1.76 4.15
CA ASN A 189 -12.45 0.65 3.33
C ASN A 189 -11.62 -0.29 4.21
N ILE A 190 -11.86 -1.59 4.10
CA ILE A 190 -10.99 -2.62 4.71
C ILE A 190 -9.76 -2.79 3.82
N VAL A 191 -8.58 -2.48 4.36
CA VAL A 191 -7.30 -2.52 3.63
C VAL A 191 -6.52 -3.79 3.95
N LEU A 192 -6.67 -4.29 5.18
CA LEU A 192 -6.06 -5.53 5.66
C LEU A 192 -6.98 -6.15 6.72
N GLU A 193 -7.19 -7.46 6.63
CA GLU A 193 -7.85 -8.28 7.65
C GLU A 193 -6.92 -9.44 8.00
N ARG A 194 -6.80 -9.79 9.29
CA ARG A 194 -6.09 -10.98 9.77
C ARG A 194 -6.85 -11.60 10.95
N LYS A 195 -6.88 -12.94 11.01
CA LYS A 195 -7.26 -13.64 12.25
C LYS A 195 -6.07 -13.69 13.21
N GLN A 196 -6.33 -13.46 14.50
CA GLN A 196 -5.43 -13.79 15.58
C GLN A 196 -5.17 -15.31 15.58
N LEU A 197 -3.91 -15.73 15.54
CA LEU A 197 -3.52 -17.13 15.69
C LEU A 197 -3.07 -17.40 17.13
N PHE A 198 -3.04 -18.68 17.51
CA PHE A 198 -2.63 -19.15 18.85
C PHE A 198 -3.54 -18.67 20.00
N PHE A 199 -4.84 -18.51 19.73
CA PHE A 199 -5.86 -18.48 20.77
C PHE A 199 -6.19 -19.91 21.26
N PRO A 200 -6.69 -20.09 22.50
CA PRO A 200 -7.18 -21.38 22.96
C PRO A 200 -8.37 -21.84 22.11
N LYS A 201 -8.53 -23.16 21.92
CA LYS A 201 -9.52 -23.75 21.01
C LYS A 201 -10.99 -23.46 21.36
N ASN A 202 -11.26 -22.95 22.56
CA ASN A 202 -12.61 -22.70 23.08
C ASN A 202 -12.94 -21.19 23.17
N ASN A 203 -12.07 -20.31 22.66
CA ASN A 203 -12.24 -18.85 22.69
C ASN A 203 -12.48 -18.30 21.27
N PHE A 204 -13.32 -17.27 21.15
CA PHE A 204 -13.59 -16.61 19.87
C PHE A 204 -12.31 -16.07 19.20
N PRO A 205 -12.08 -16.36 17.91
CA PRO A 205 -10.88 -15.91 17.21
C PRO A 205 -10.96 -14.43 16.89
N SER A 206 -10.24 -13.57 17.61
CA SER A 206 -10.26 -12.13 17.33
C SER A 206 -9.78 -11.80 15.91
N ILE A 207 -10.53 -10.96 15.19
CA ILE A 207 -10.11 -10.39 13.91
C ILE A 207 -9.44 -9.04 14.15
N LEU A 208 -8.30 -8.86 13.50
CA LEU A 208 -7.50 -7.65 13.48
C LEU A 208 -7.57 -7.03 12.08
N SER A 209 -8.29 -5.92 11.96
CA SER A 209 -8.59 -5.26 10.69
C SER A 209 -8.12 -3.81 10.68
N GLN A 210 -7.46 -3.40 9.59
CA GLN A 210 -7.03 -2.02 9.36
C GLN A 210 -7.87 -1.38 8.26
N PHE A 211 -8.36 -0.18 8.56
CA PHE A 211 -9.23 0.59 7.70
C PHE A 211 -8.60 1.91 7.29
N SER A 212 -8.97 2.38 6.11
CA SER A 212 -8.75 3.76 5.68
C SER A 212 -10.09 4.42 5.39
N PRO A 213 -10.18 5.76 5.44
CA PRO A 213 -11.29 6.48 4.84
C PRO A 213 -11.58 5.95 3.42
N LYS A 214 -12.84 5.66 3.09
CA LYS A 214 -13.24 5.68 1.67
C LYS A 214 -12.86 7.06 1.15
N SER A 215 -11.83 7.09 0.30
CA SER A 215 -11.54 8.27 -0.51
C SER A 215 -12.81 8.59 -1.30
N LYS A 216 -13.08 9.88 -1.50
CA LYS A 216 -14.02 10.22 -2.58
C LYS A 216 -13.45 9.57 -3.85
N LYS A 217 -14.22 8.68 -4.47
CA LYS A 217 -14.00 8.33 -5.87
C LYS A 217 -14.33 9.59 -6.68
N GLU A 218 -13.34 10.47 -6.83
CA GLU A 218 -13.20 11.21 -8.08
C GLU A 218 -13.28 10.17 -9.21
N LYS A 219 -13.99 10.46 -10.30
CA LYS A 219 -14.25 9.50 -11.40
C LYS A 219 -13.01 9.25 -12.30
N MET A 220 -11.81 9.24 -11.70
CA MET A 220 -10.47 9.06 -12.29
C MET A 220 -10.20 7.66 -12.88
N THR A 221 -11.25 6.95 -13.30
CA THR A 221 -11.21 5.61 -13.88
C THR A 221 -11.77 5.53 -15.30
N MET A 222 -12.40 6.61 -15.77
CA MET A 222 -13.10 6.67 -17.07
C MET A 222 -12.76 7.90 -17.93
N SER A 223 -12.35 9.04 -17.34
CA SER A 223 -11.95 10.26 -18.06
C SER A 223 -10.64 10.17 -18.86
N ARG A 224 -10.03 8.99 -18.98
CA ARG A 224 -8.73 8.82 -19.65
C ARG A 224 -8.92 8.01 -20.92
N VAL A 225 -8.36 8.51 -22.01
CA VAL A 225 -8.40 7.91 -23.35
C VAL A 225 -7.03 7.38 -23.72
N TYR A 226 -6.98 6.19 -24.32
CA TYR A 226 -5.82 5.61 -24.99
C TYR A 226 -5.90 5.91 -26.49
N ILE A 227 -4.76 6.21 -27.11
CA ILE A 227 -4.66 6.38 -28.56
C ILE A 227 -3.57 5.45 -29.09
N GLY A 228 -3.97 4.40 -29.78
CA GLY A 228 -3.08 3.47 -30.49
C GLY A 228 -2.83 3.85 -31.95
N ASN A 229 -1.80 3.25 -32.54
CA ASN A 229 -1.41 3.43 -33.94
C ASN A 229 -1.03 4.87 -34.32
N LEU A 230 -0.41 5.62 -33.40
CA LEU A 230 0.13 6.94 -33.68
C LEU A 230 1.36 6.84 -34.59
N SER A 231 1.39 7.68 -35.63
CA SER A 231 2.61 7.89 -36.43
C SER A 231 3.74 8.43 -35.56
N SER A 232 4.99 8.03 -35.84
CA SER A 232 6.17 8.53 -35.12
C SER A 232 6.49 10.01 -35.36
N ARG A 233 5.63 10.71 -36.11
CA ARG A 233 5.68 12.17 -36.34
C ARG A 233 4.71 12.95 -35.44
N VAL A 234 3.73 12.29 -34.81
CA VAL A 234 2.74 12.95 -33.96
C VAL A 234 3.43 13.53 -32.73
N THR A 235 3.03 14.76 -32.38
CA THR A 235 3.46 15.52 -31.20
C THR A 235 2.30 15.72 -30.23
N ASP A 236 2.59 16.07 -28.97
CA ASP A 236 1.56 16.34 -27.96
C ASP A 236 0.61 17.47 -28.40
N ARG A 237 1.11 18.49 -29.11
CA ARG A 237 0.30 19.58 -29.68
C ARG A 237 -0.68 19.12 -30.77
N GLU A 238 -0.31 18.13 -31.57
CA GLU A 238 -1.22 17.54 -32.56
C GLU A 238 -2.29 16.68 -31.88
N LEU A 239 -1.98 16.03 -30.76
CA LEU A 239 -3.01 15.38 -29.92
C LEU A 239 -3.95 16.41 -29.28
N GLU A 240 -3.42 17.47 -28.67
CA GLU A 240 -4.22 18.59 -28.13
C GLU A 240 -5.16 19.19 -29.18
N HIS A 241 -4.69 19.35 -30.43
CA HIS A 241 -5.51 19.83 -31.53
C HIS A 241 -6.55 18.79 -32.00
N PHE A 242 -6.19 17.52 -32.06
CA PHE A 242 -7.07 16.43 -32.49
C PHE A 242 -8.23 16.17 -31.51
N PHE A 243 -7.99 16.37 -30.20
CA PHE A 243 -9.01 16.28 -29.15
C PHE A 243 -9.68 17.64 -28.83
N ARG A 244 -9.37 18.70 -29.58
CA ARG A 244 -9.93 20.04 -29.34
C ARG A 244 -11.43 20.08 -29.69
N GLY A 245 -12.26 20.37 -28.68
CA GLY A 245 -13.71 20.55 -28.83
C GLY A 245 -14.55 19.51 -28.10
N PHE A 246 -13.97 18.36 -27.74
CA PHE A 246 -14.67 17.30 -26.98
C PHE A 246 -14.69 17.56 -25.48
N GLY A 247 -13.73 18.33 -24.97
CA GLY A 247 -13.62 18.61 -23.55
C GLY A 247 -12.36 19.36 -23.18
N LYS A 248 -12.16 19.59 -21.88
CA LYS A 248 -10.94 20.17 -21.36
C LYS A 248 -9.93 19.08 -21.00
N ILE A 249 -8.74 19.16 -21.60
CA ILE A 249 -7.64 18.23 -21.34
C ILE A 249 -6.90 18.63 -20.06
N ARG A 250 -6.54 17.65 -19.24
CA ARG A 250 -5.73 17.76 -18.01
C ARG A 250 -4.27 17.33 -18.20
N ASP A 251 -4.04 16.23 -18.91
CA ASP A 251 -2.73 15.59 -19.12
C ASP A 251 -2.67 14.95 -20.51
N VAL A 252 -1.48 15.01 -21.14
CA VAL A 252 -1.18 14.35 -22.43
C VAL A 252 0.13 13.58 -22.26
N MET A 253 0.12 12.31 -22.65
CA MET A 253 1.25 11.40 -22.47
C MET A 253 1.51 10.60 -23.75
N LEU A 254 2.20 11.21 -24.71
CA LEU A 254 2.71 10.52 -25.89
C LEU A 254 3.82 9.50 -25.55
N LYS A 255 3.84 8.40 -26.30
CA LYS A 255 4.89 7.37 -26.33
C LYS A 255 5.06 6.88 -27.78
N ASN A 256 6.12 6.13 -28.05
CA ASN A 256 6.41 5.62 -29.39
C ASN A 256 5.29 4.69 -29.89
N GLY A 257 4.48 5.17 -30.84
CA GLY A 257 3.37 4.44 -31.47
C GLY A 257 2.02 4.52 -30.75
N PHE A 258 1.94 5.17 -29.58
CA PHE A 258 0.69 5.31 -28.82
C PHE A 258 0.75 6.42 -27.78
N GLY A 259 -0.39 7.01 -27.42
CA GLY A 259 -0.51 8.06 -26.42
C GLY A 259 -1.64 7.81 -25.42
N PHE A 260 -1.76 8.72 -24.45
CA PHE A 260 -2.93 8.85 -23.60
C PHE A 260 -3.30 10.33 -23.46
N VAL A 261 -4.58 10.62 -23.34
CA VAL A 261 -5.14 11.94 -23.02
C VAL A 261 -6.08 11.79 -21.83
N GLU A 262 -6.01 12.69 -20.85
CA GLU A 262 -6.88 12.68 -19.67
C GLU A 262 -7.75 13.94 -19.67
N PHE A 263 -9.08 13.78 -19.58
CA PHE A 263 -10.08 14.83 -19.65
C PHE A 263 -10.55 15.29 -18.25
N ASP A 264 -11.25 16.43 -18.20
CA ASP A 264 -11.84 16.98 -16.98
C ASP A 264 -13.13 16.24 -16.57
N ASP A 265 -14.07 16.02 -17.50
CA ASP A 265 -15.23 15.13 -17.32
C ASP A 265 -14.92 13.70 -17.83
N HIS A 266 -15.84 12.77 -17.58
CA HIS A 266 -15.89 11.42 -18.14
C HIS A 266 -16.60 11.41 -19.50
N ARG A 267 -17.64 12.24 -19.67
CA ARG A 267 -18.47 12.29 -20.88
C ARG A 267 -17.69 12.80 -22.08
N ASP A 268 -16.93 13.88 -21.89
CA ASP A 268 -15.90 14.39 -22.81
C ASP A 268 -15.02 13.27 -23.40
N ALA A 269 -14.62 12.30 -22.58
CA ALA A 269 -13.77 11.18 -22.97
C ALA A 269 -14.53 10.07 -23.73
N GLU A 270 -15.81 9.86 -23.46
CA GLU A 270 -16.66 8.93 -24.20
C GLU A 270 -17.03 9.49 -25.57
N ASP A 271 -17.41 10.78 -25.65
CA ASP A 271 -17.71 11.48 -26.91
C ASP A 271 -16.46 11.53 -27.81
N ALA A 272 -15.29 11.82 -27.23
CA ALA A 272 -14.00 11.75 -27.93
C ALA A 272 -13.67 10.34 -28.44
N VAL A 273 -13.96 9.28 -27.67
CA VAL A 273 -13.77 7.88 -28.11
C VAL A 273 -14.76 7.53 -29.23
N TYR A 274 -15.99 8.02 -29.18
CA TYR A 274 -17.01 7.75 -30.19
C TYR A 274 -16.67 8.37 -31.55
N GLU A 275 -16.28 9.65 -31.58
CA GLU A 275 -16.10 10.44 -32.81
C GLU A 275 -14.68 10.35 -33.43
N LEU A 276 -13.65 10.00 -32.63
CA LEU A 276 -12.26 10.00 -33.09
C LEU A 276 -11.68 8.61 -33.35
N ASN A 277 -12.33 7.53 -32.91
CA ASN A 277 -11.84 6.17 -33.14
C ASN A 277 -11.90 5.80 -34.63
N GLY A 278 -10.74 5.51 -35.23
CA GLY A 278 -10.60 5.21 -36.66
C GLY A 278 -10.40 6.43 -37.56
N ARG A 279 -10.42 7.68 -37.04
CA ARG A 279 -10.01 8.88 -37.80
C ARG A 279 -8.53 8.83 -38.15
N GLU A 280 -8.14 9.59 -39.16
CA GLU A 280 -6.76 9.71 -39.61
C GLU A 280 -6.05 10.90 -38.94
N LEU A 281 -4.93 10.62 -38.27
CA LEU A 281 -4.02 11.62 -37.70
C LEU A 281 -2.62 11.39 -38.31
N CYS A 282 -2.06 12.42 -38.92
CA CYS A 282 -0.75 12.40 -39.60
C CYS A 282 -0.58 11.18 -40.53
N GLY A 283 -1.62 10.91 -41.33
CA GLY A 283 -1.69 9.83 -42.33
C GLY A 283 -1.88 8.41 -41.78
N HIS A 284 -2.20 8.25 -40.49
CA HIS A 284 -2.41 6.96 -39.85
C HIS A 284 -3.79 6.91 -39.17
N ARG A 285 -4.53 5.81 -39.33
CA ARG A 285 -5.81 5.59 -38.63
C ARG A 285 -5.56 5.27 -37.16
N VAL A 286 -5.98 6.15 -36.27
CA VAL A 286 -5.76 5.98 -34.83
C VAL A 286 -6.84 5.10 -34.21
N VAL A 287 -6.47 4.32 -33.20
CA VAL A 287 -7.40 3.52 -32.40
C VAL A 287 -7.63 4.26 -31.09
N VAL A 288 -8.87 4.65 -30.80
CA VAL A 288 -9.21 5.48 -29.64
C VAL A 288 -10.12 4.69 -28.71
N GLU A 289 -9.70 4.46 -27.46
CA GLU A 289 -10.37 3.58 -26.49
C GLU A 289 -10.33 4.18 -25.07
N ILE A 290 -11.29 3.85 -24.20
CA ILE A 290 -11.25 4.26 -22.78
C ILE A 290 -10.13 3.50 -22.05
N SER A 291 -9.30 4.23 -21.30
CA SER A 291 -8.10 3.75 -20.62
C SER A 291 -8.35 3.55 -19.11
N HIS A 292 -8.83 2.36 -18.74
CA HIS A 292 -8.97 1.99 -17.33
C HIS A 292 -7.61 1.86 -16.64
N ARG A 293 -7.32 2.79 -15.72
CA ARG A 293 -6.05 2.85 -14.99
C ARG A 293 -5.99 1.77 -13.89
N SER A 294 -5.37 0.63 -14.19
CA SER A 294 -5.09 -0.39 -13.18
C SER A 294 -4.14 0.15 -12.09
N GLN A 295 -4.57 0.04 -10.83
CA GLN A 295 -3.91 0.73 -9.70
C GLN A 295 -2.47 0.26 -9.41
N GLN A 296 -2.08 -0.92 -9.91
CA GLN A 296 -0.75 -1.49 -9.68
C GLN A 296 0.41 -0.64 -10.24
N GLN A 297 0.18 0.20 -11.25
CA GLN A 297 1.28 0.90 -11.93
C GLN A 297 1.83 2.13 -11.18
N GLN A 298 1.28 2.48 -10.01
CA GLN A 298 1.71 3.65 -9.23
C GLN A 298 2.92 3.41 -8.30
N GLN A 299 3.30 2.15 -8.04
CA GLN A 299 4.45 1.81 -7.19
C GLN A 299 5.84 1.90 -7.88
N TYR A 300 5.90 2.12 -9.19
CA TYR A 300 7.16 2.11 -9.97
C TYR A 300 7.74 3.50 -10.30
N ARG A 301 7.30 4.57 -9.64
CA ARG A 301 7.72 5.95 -9.96
C ARG A 301 8.42 6.73 -8.84
N SER A 302 8.85 6.05 -7.76
CA SER A 302 9.80 6.60 -6.79
C SER A 302 10.98 5.64 -6.61
N GLY A 303 12.21 6.17 -6.66
CA GLY A 303 13.43 5.39 -6.41
C GLY A 303 14.14 4.79 -7.63
N MET A 304 14.57 5.61 -8.60
CA MET A 304 15.58 5.18 -9.60
C MET A 304 16.55 6.31 -10.03
N ARG A 305 17.17 6.98 -9.05
CA ARG A 305 18.47 7.66 -9.23
C ARG A 305 19.54 6.92 -8.43
N SER A 306 19.92 5.73 -8.90
CA SER A 306 21.17 5.09 -8.46
C SER A 306 21.78 4.26 -9.59
N ARG A 307 23.10 4.17 -9.58
CA ARG A 307 23.95 3.81 -10.74
C ARG A 307 24.63 2.47 -10.49
N ASP A 308 23.94 1.37 -10.75
CA ASP A 308 24.59 0.11 -11.14
C ASP A 308 23.64 -0.82 -11.91
N GLY A 309 24.19 -1.74 -12.69
CA GLY A 309 23.45 -2.61 -13.61
C GLY A 309 23.53 -4.08 -13.26
N ARG A 310 22.40 -4.69 -12.89
CA ARG A 310 22.15 -6.15 -12.93
C ARG A 310 20.66 -6.42 -13.18
N VAL A 311 20.32 -6.79 -14.42
CA VAL A 311 18.94 -7.10 -14.82
C VAL A 311 18.58 -8.51 -14.34
N ASN A 312 17.61 -8.62 -13.43
CA ASN A 312 17.00 -9.89 -13.06
C ASN A 312 15.47 -9.77 -13.14
N GLY A 313 14.96 -9.77 -14.37
CA GLY A 313 13.56 -9.50 -14.69
C GLY A 313 12.63 -10.65 -14.30
N ARG A 314 11.98 -10.55 -13.14
CA ARG A 314 11.05 -11.57 -12.63
C ARG A 314 9.64 -11.50 -13.24
N PHE A 315 9.54 -11.41 -14.57
CA PHE A 315 8.36 -11.76 -15.37
C PHE A 315 8.81 -11.97 -16.83
N PRO A 316 8.62 -13.16 -17.44
CA PRO A 316 8.85 -13.34 -18.87
C PRO A 316 7.77 -12.64 -19.71
N PRO A 317 8.06 -12.22 -20.96
CA PRO A 317 7.04 -11.66 -21.84
C PRO A 317 5.95 -12.70 -22.16
N PRO A 318 4.71 -12.29 -22.48
CA PRO A 318 3.61 -13.19 -22.80
C PRO A 318 3.99 -14.23 -23.85
N ARG A 319 3.84 -15.51 -23.50
CA ARG A 319 4.16 -16.63 -24.39
C ARG A 319 2.87 -17.23 -24.92
N GLU A 320 2.74 -17.22 -26.25
CA GLU A 320 1.90 -18.18 -26.96
C GLU A 320 2.37 -19.58 -26.55
N THR A 321 1.56 -20.28 -25.75
CA THR A 321 1.74 -21.68 -25.41
C THR A 321 1.20 -22.55 -26.55
N ARG A 322 1.37 -23.87 -26.45
CA ARG A 322 0.73 -24.83 -27.38
C ARG A 322 -0.76 -25.07 -27.07
N HIS A 323 -1.24 -24.65 -25.90
CA HIS A 323 -2.61 -24.88 -25.43
C HIS A 323 -3.46 -23.67 -25.83
N ARG A 324 -3.92 -23.68 -27.09
CA ARG A 324 -4.47 -22.52 -27.80
C ARG A 324 -5.93 -22.77 -28.15
N MET A 325 -6.80 -21.82 -27.84
CA MET A 325 -8.24 -21.87 -28.10
C MET A 325 -8.64 -20.67 -28.97
N ARG A 326 -9.30 -20.93 -30.09
CA ARG A 326 -9.86 -19.89 -30.97
C ARG A 326 -11.32 -19.66 -30.63
N VAL A 327 -11.67 -18.40 -30.42
CA VAL A 327 -13.02 -17.93 -30.15
C VAL A 327 -13.57 -17.31 -31.43
N THR A 328 -14.74 -17.75 -31.86
CA THR A 328 -15.41 -17.30 -33.10
C THR A 328 -16.79 -16.74 -32.79
N ASN A 329 -17.31 -15.87 -33.67
CA ASN A 329 -18.52 -15.08 -33.46
C ASN A 329 -18.48 -14.12 -32.24
N LEU A 330 -17.28 -13.65 -31.87
CA LEU A 330 -17.12 -12.68 -30.79
C LEU A 330 -17.71 -11.32 -31.20
N SER A 331 -18.40 -10.64 -30.28
CA SER A 331 -18.88 -9.27 -30.51
C SER A 331 -17.70 -8.30 -30.58
N THR A 332 -17.71 -7.34 -31.53
CA THR A 332 -16.66 -6.30 -31.62
C THR A 332 -16.68 -5.31 -30.46
N ARG A 333 -17.68 -5.41 -29.56
CA ARG A 333 -17.76 -4.69 -28.29
C ARG A 333 -17.16 -5.48 -27.11
N PHE A 334 -16.45 -6.58 -27.37
CA PHE A 334 -15.85 -7.44 -26.35
C PHE A 334 -14.36 -7.60 -26.63
N SER A 335 -13.52 -7.00 -25.80
CA SER A 335 -12.09 -6.85 -26.03
C SER A 335 -11.30 -8.11 -25.64
N TRP A 336 -10.00 -8.08 -25.95
CA TRP A 336 -9.06 -9.10 -25.47
C TRP A 336 -8.87 -9.06 -23.94
N GLN A 337 -9.20 -7.94 -23.28
CA GLN A 337 -9.13 -7.79 -21.83
C GLN A 337 -10.35 -8.47 -21.18
N ASP A 338 -11.56 -8.16 -21.66
CA ASP A 338 -12.81 -8.81 -21.20
C ASP A 338 -12.74 -10.33 -21.37
N LEU A 339 -12.15 -10.77 -22.50
CA LEU A 339 -11.90 -12.18 -22.76
C LEU A 339 -10.85 -12.79 -21.82
N LYS A 340 -9.78 -12.07 -21.50
CA LYS A 340 -8.74 -12.53 -20.56
C LYS A 340 -9.23 -12.58 -19.10
N ASP A 341 -10.14 -11.69 -18.73
CA ASP A 341 -10.74 -11.65 -17.40
C ASP A 341 -11.82 -12.73 -17.26
N MET A 342 -12.73 -12.86 -18.23
CA MET A 342 -13.73 -13.95 -18.24
C MET A 342 -13.08 -15.35 -18.26
N MET A 343 -12.06 -15.57 -19.09
CA MET A 343 -11.41 -16.89 -19.20
C MET A 343 -10.54 -17.25 -17.98
N ARG A 344 -10.32 -16.32 -17.04
CA ARG A 344 -9.59 -16.58 -15.78
C ARG A 344 -10.33 -17.56 -14.87
N ASP A 345 -11.66 -17.61 -14.96
CA ASP A 345 -12.51 -18.56 -14.21
C ASP A 345 -12.34 -20.01 -14.67
N ALA A 346 -11.58 -20.27 -15.75
CA ALA A 346 -11.21 -21.61 -16.21
C ALA A 346 -9.74 -21.97 -15.97
N GLY A 347 -8.83 -20.99 -15.87
CA GLY A 347 -7.40 -21.25 -15.75
C GLY A 347 -6.48 -20.04 -15.96
N GLU A 348 -5.16 -20.27 -15.92
CA GLU A 348 -4.17 -19.21 -16.15
C GLU A 348 -4.03 -18.87 -17.64
N VAL A 349 -4.51 -17.69 -18.02
CA VAL A 349 -4.42 -17.16 -19.39
C VAL A 349 -3.06 -16.48 -19.64
N THR A 350 -2.16 -17.18 -20.33
CA THR A 350 -0.79 -16.71 -20.64
C THR A 350 -0.75 -15.67 -21.76
N TYR A 351 -1.70 -15.73 -22.70
CA TYR A 351 -1.86 -14.78 -23.80
C TYR A 351 -3.34 -14.69 -24.19
N ALA A 352 -3.79 -13.49 -24.55
CA ALA A 352 -5.15 -13.27 -25.07
C ALA A 352 -5.09 -12.17 -26.14
N ASP A 353 -5.87 -12.37 -27.20
CA ASP A 353 -5.97 -11.45 -28.33
C ASP A 353 -7.39 -11.48 -28.90
N ALA A 354 -7.88 -10.36 -29.39
CA ALA A 354 -9.20 -10.21 -30.01
C ALA A 354 -9.10 -9.26 -31.21
N HIS A 355 -9.76 -9.64 -32.29
CA HIS A 355 -9.94 -8.90 -33.54
C HIS A 355 -8.69 -8.50 -34.34
N LYS A 356 -7.46 -8.60 -33.80
CA LYS A 356 -6.23 -8.23 -34.51
C LYS A 356 -5.94 -9.07 -35.78
N ARG A 357 -6.38 -10.34 -35.81
CA ARG A 357 -6.21 -11.23 -36.98
C ARG A 357 -7.45 -11.26 -37.89
N VAL A 358 -8.62 -11.50 -37.31
CA VAL A 358 -9.90 -11.58 -38.03
C VAL A 358 -10.96 -10.90 -37.17
N ARG A 359 -11.76 -10.01 -37.78
CA ARG A 359 -12.85 -9.32 -37.09
C ARG A 359 -13.90 -10.34 -36.63
N ASN A 360 -14.41 -10.17 -35.41
CA ASN A 360 -15.29 -11.14 -34.73
C ASN A 360 -14.61 -12.48 -34.31
N GLU A 361 -13.28 -12.59 -34.38
CA GLU A 361 -12.54 -13.71 -33.78
C GLU A 361 -11.56 -13.23 -32.70
N ALA A 362 -11.13 -14.18 -31.87
CA ALA A 362 -10.13 -13.99 -30.82
C ALA A 362 -9.33 -15.29 -30.56
N LEU A 363 -8.18 -15.16 -29.91
CA LEU A 363 -7.26 -16.24 -29.58
C LEU A 363 -6.89 -16.16 -28.09
N VAL A 364 -7.02 -17.28 -27.39
CA VAL A 364 -6.65 -17.42 -25.97
C VAL A 364 -5.64 -18.56 -25.84
N CYS A 365 -4.57 -18.32 -25.08
CA CYS A 365 -3.58 -19.34 -24.75
C CYS A 365 -3.56 -19.54 -23.24
N PHE A 366 -3.57 -20.79 -22.79
CA PHE A 366 -3.56 -21.16 -21.38
C PHE A 366 -2.20 -21.75 -20.96
N ALA A 367 -1.94 -21.77 -19.65
CA ALA A 367 -0.74 -22.39 -19.09
C ALA A 367 -0.75 -23.91 -19.30
N THR A 368 -1.87 -24.58 -19.01
CA THR A 368 -2.03 -26.04 -19.15
C THR A 368 -3.08 -26.43 -20.21
N HIS A 369 -3.15 -27.72 -20.54
CA HIS A 369 -4.24 -28.26 -21.36
C HIS A 369 -5.55 -28.35 -20.58
N ASP A 370 -5.50 -28.63 -19.28
CA ASP A 370 -6.68 -28.76 -18.42
C ASP A 370 -7.40 -27.41 -18.24
N ASP A 371 -6.65 -26.30 -18.16
CA ASP A 371 -7.20 -24.94 -18.23
C ASP A 371 -8.01 -24.70 -19.52
N LEU A 372 -7.45 -25.09 -20.67
CA LEU A 372 -8.11 -24.99 -21.97
C LEU A 372 -9.36 -25.86 -22.04
N ARG A 373 -9.30 -27.08 -21.53
CA ARG A 373 -10.45 -27.99 -21.47
C ARG A 373 -11.56 -27.41 -20.58
N ARG A 374 -11.22 -26.93 -19.38
CA ARG A 374 -12.17 -26.23 -18.50
C ARG A 374 -12.77 -24.99 -19.17
N ALA A 375 -12.01 -24.28 -20.02
CA ALA A 375 -12.52 -23.11 -20.74
C ALA A 375 -13.50 -23.51 -21.85
N MET A 376 -13.19 -24.55 -22.62
CA MET A 376 -14.11 -25.14 -23.60
C MET A 376 -15.41 -25.58 -22.91
N ASP A 377 -15.33 -26.39 -21.86
CA ASP A 377 -16.48 -26.97 -21.15
C ASP A 377 -17.38 -25.89 -20.50
N ARG A 378 -16.80 -24.79 -19.98
CA ARG A 378 -17.53 -23.72 -19.27
C ARG A 378 -18.09 -22.60 -20.16
N PHE A 379 -17.47 -22.33 -21.30
CA PHE A 379 -17.76 -21.13 -22.11
C PHE A 379 -18.23 -21.43 -23.54
N GLN A 380 -18.29 -22.69 -23.98
CA GLN A 380 -18.80 -23.07 -25.30
C GLN A 380 -20.27 -22.64 -25.46
N GLY A 381 -20.58 -21.94 -26.55
CA GLY A 381 -21.95 -21.53 -26.86
C GLY A 381 -22.55 -20.48 -25.92
N LYS A 382 -21.76 -19.90 -24.99
CA LYS A 382 -22.20 -18.82 -24.10
C LYS A 382 -22.56 -17.58 -24.89
N GLU A 383 -23.60 -16.87 -24.48
CA GLU A 383 -23.96 -15.59 -25.11
C GLU A 383 -23.21 -14.41 -24.48
N ILE A 384 -22.66 -13.55 -25.33
CA ILE A 384 -21.87 -12.37 -24.98
C ILE A 384 -22.31 -11.23 -25.91
N ASN A 385 -22.87 -10.17 -25.34
CA ASN A 385 -23.33 -8.98 -26.07
C ASN A 385 -24.23 -9.33 -27.29
N GLY A 386 -25.23 -10.20 -27.08
CA GLY A 386 -26.19 -10.64 -28.11
C GLY A 386 -25.62 -11.63 -29.13
N ARG A 387 -24.45 -12.23 -28.88
CA ARG A 387 -23.83 -13.23 -29.78
C ARG A 387 -23.37 -14.46 -29.01
N ARG A 388 -23.77 -15.64 -29.47
CA ARG A 388 -23.26 -16.91 -28.96
C ARG A 388 -21.87 -17.18 -29.51
N ILE A 389 -20.87 -17.22 -28.64
CA ILE A 389 -19.49 -17.52 -29.01
C ILE A 389 -19.29 -19.01 -29.26
N LYS A 390 -18.50 -19.37 -30.27
CA LYS A 390 -18.08 -20.75 -30.54
C LYS A 390 -16.59 -20.90 -30.31
N LEU A 391 -16.24 -21.80 -29.39
CA LEU A 391 -14.88 -22.15 -29.00
C LEU A 391 -14.39 -23.36 -29.80
N ILE A 392 -13.11 -23.32 -30.20
CA ILE A 392 -12.45 -24.32 -31.01
C ILE A 392 -11.04 -24.53 -30.43
N ASP A 393 -10.63 -25.78 -30.20
CA ASP A 393 -9.24 -26.09 -29.85
C ASP A 393 -8.34 -25.89 -31.09
N ASP A 394 -7.34 -25.02 -30.96
CA ASP A 394 -6.38 -24.61 -31.99
C ASP A 394 -4.95 -25.12 -31.65
N SER A 395 -4.83 -26.03 -30.67
CA SER A 395 -3.54 -26.56 -30.18
C SER A 395 -2.75 -27.30 -31.26
N TYR A 396 -3.44 -27.91 -32.23
CA TYR A 396 -2.82 -28.64 -33.35
C TYR A 396 -2.32 -27.71 -34.48
N ASN A 397 -2.81 -26.47 -34.56
CA ASN A 397 -2.37 -25.48 -35.55
C ASN A 397 -1.09 -24.72 -35.13
N GLY A 398 -0.32 -25.24 -34.18
CA GLY A 398 0.97 -24.70 -33.71
C GLY A 398 2.13 -24.81 -34.70
N GLY A 399 1.86 -24.86 -36.00
CA GLY A 399 2.85 -25.08 -37.06
C GLY A 399 3.66 -23.83 -37.43
N GLY A 400 4.98 -23.96 -37.49
CA GLY A 400 5.82 -23.07 -38.30
C GLY A 400 6.27 -21.76 -37.66
N ARG A 401 7.00 -21.80 -36.54
CA ARG A 401 7.96 -20.72 -36.25
C ARG A 401 9.03 -20.68 -37.34
N ARG A 402 8.91 -19.77 -38.30
CA ARG A 402 10.05 -19.32 -39.12
C ARG A 402 11.13 -18.83 -38.15
N SER A 403 12.20 -19.61 -38.00
CA SER A 403 13.30 -19.29 -37.10
C SER A 403 14.08 -18.10 -37.66
N TYR A 404 13.75 -16.89 -37.19
CA TYR A 404 14.56 -15.69 -37.43
C TYR A 404 15.86 -15.78 -36.61
N THR A 405 16.75 -16.68 -37.04
CA THR A 405 18.14 -16.75 -36.62
C THR A 405 18.83 -15.49 -37.12
N ARG A 406 18.71 -14.39 -36.36
CA ARG A 406 19.45 -13.15 -36.59
C ARG A 406 20.92 -13.41 -36.30
N SER A 407 21.60 -13.98 -37.29
CA SER A 407 22.98 -14.47 -37.24
C SER A 407 23.94 -13.32 -36.96
N ARG A 408 24.21 -13.06 -35.67
CA ARG A 408 25.37 -12.26 -35.25
C ARG A 408 26.62 -13.02 -35.64
N SER A 409 27.16 -12.65 -36.79
CA SER A 409 28.38 -13.21 -37.40
C SER A 409 29.58 -13.06 -36.47
N ARG A 410 29.85 -14.08 -35.67
CA ARG A 410 31.16 -14.30 -35.05
C ARG A 410 32.10 -14.84 -36.13
N SER A 411 32.71 -13.95 -36.89
CA SER A 411 33.73 -14.31 -37.89
C SER A 411 34.96 -14.90 -37.16
N PRO A 412 35.33 -16.17 -37.39
CA PRO A 412 36.57 -16.73 -36.85
C PRO A 412 37.73 -16.42 -37.80
N ARG A 413 38.85 -15.93 -37.28
CA ARG A 413 40.14 -16.01 -37.97
C ARG A 413 41.28 -16.09 -36.98
N SER A 414 42.09 -17.14 -37.11
CA SER A 414 43.26 -17.41 -36.29
C SER A 414 44.46 -17.64 -37.21
N ARG A 415 45.66 -17.26 -36.72
CA ARG A 415 46.98 -17.50 -37.34
C ARG A 415 47.23 -16.71 -38.65
N SER A 416 48.46 -16.27 -38.98
CA SER A 416 49.71 -16.15 -38.20
C SER A 416 50.81 -15.45 -39.01
N ARG A 417 51.77 -14.75 -38.34
CA ARG A 417 53.18 -14.47 -38.73
C ARG A 417 53.40 -13.80 -40.12
N SER A 418 54.16 -12.70 -40.27
CA SER A 418 55.59 -12.60 -39.93
C SER A 418 56.16 -11.17 -39.95
N ARG A 419 57.36 -11.03 -39.35
CA ARG A 419 58.55 -10.20 -39.70
C ARG A 419 58.62 -9.56 -41.12
N SER A 420 59.38 -8.49 -41.42
CA SER A 420 60.03 -7.39 -40.63
C SER A 420 60.92 -6.51 -41.54
N TYR A 421 60.95 -5.18 -41.38
CA TYR A 421 62.03 -4.21 -41.76
C TYR A 421 61.72 -2.88 -40.99
N SER A 422 62.62 -2.09 -40.38
CA SER A 422 63.92 -1.49 -40.78
C SER A 422 63.77 -0.37 -41.81
N ASN A 423 64.39 0.82 -41.75
CA ASN A 423 65.39 1.49 -40.86
C ASN A 423 65.19 3.05 -40.99
N ASP A 424 65.99 4.06 -40.55
CA ASP A 424 67.26 4.31 -39.80
C ASP A 424 67.07 5.72 -39.12
N ARG A 425 67.23 5.94 -37.80
CA ARG A 425 68.41 6.49 -37.05
C ARG A 425 68.80 8.00 -37.19
N ARG A 426 69.42 8.51 -36.09
CA ARG A 426 70.34 9.68 -35.87
C ARG A 426 69.73 10.95 -35.22
N SER A 427 70.42 11.71 -34.33
CA SER A 427 71.69 11.47 -33.57
C SER A 427 71.94 12.49 -32.42
N THR A 428 72.75 12.08 -31.42
CA THR A 428 73.72 12.88 -30.60
C THR A 428 73.30 14.14 -29.79
N SER A 429 73.24 13.95 -28.44
CA SER A 429 73.91 14.73 -27.36
C SER A 429 73.84 16.27 -27.24
N ALA A 430 73.46 16.77 -26.04
CA ALA A 430 74.02 17.98 -25.41
C ALA A 430 73.87 18.00 -23.86
N ARG A 431 74.68 18.81 -23.17
CA ARG A 431 74.94 18.83 -21.70
C ARG A 431 73.98 19.69 -20.86
N SER A 432 73.77 19.28 -19.60
CA SER A 432 73.73 20.07 -18.33
C SER A 432 72.82 21.32 -18.13
N ARG A 433 72.07 21.36 -17.00
CA ARG A 433 72.37 22.19 -15.80
C ARG A 433 71.28 22.17 -14.69
N SER A 434 71.73 21.96 -13.45
CA SER A 434 71.30 22.48 -12.12
C SER A 434 69.83 22.46 -11.60
N PRO A 435 69.60 22.48 -10.25
CA PRO A 435 68.27 22.40 -9.61
C PRO A 435 67.77 23.71 -8.96
N PRO A 436 66.50 23.78 -8.49
CA PRO A 436 65.90 24.97 -7.85
C PRO A 436 66.13 25.08 -6.31
N PRO A 437 66.01 26.28 -5.70
CA PRO A 437 66.18 26.52 -4.26
C PRO A 437 64.86 26.68 -3.46
N GLU A 438 64.96 26.68 -2.11
CA GLU A 438 63.89 27.06 -1.16
C GLU A 438 63.82 28.60 -0.89
N PRO A 439 63.03 29.07 0.12
CA PRO A 439 63.62 29.20 1.48
C PRO A 439 62.70 28.97 2.71
N SER A 440 63.01 27.94 3.53
CA SER A 440 63.20 27.96 5.00
C SER A 440 62.22 28.65 5.99
N ARG A 441 61.89 27.92 7.08
CA ARG A 441 61.88 28.33 8.53
C ARG A 441 61.32 27.18 9.40
N SER A 442 62.12 26.42 10.17
CA SER A 442 62.51 26.63 11.60
C SER A 442 61.34 26.51 12.62
N ARG A 443 61.39 25.76 13.75
CA ARG A 443 62.49 25.01 14.43
C ARG A 443 61.92 24.18 15.62
N SER A 444 62.45 22.97 15.94
CA SER A 444 62.54 22.31 17.29
C SER A 444 61.23 22.06 18.14
N THR A 445 61.07 21.09 19.07
CA THR A 445 61.90 19.99 19.66
C THR A 445 61.00 18.91 20.34
N SER A 446 61.53 17.70 20.62
CA SER A 446 60.93 16.57 21.38
C SER A 446 61.19 16.67 22.92
N PRO A 447 60.89 15.67 23.83
CA PRO A 447 60.22 14.36 23.71
C PRO A 447 59.19 14.00 24.86
N VAL A 448 58.79 12.71 24.94
CA VAL A 448 58.02 12.00 26.01
C VAL A 448 58.86 11.74 27.31
N PRO A 449 58.35 11.28 28.51
CA PRO A 449 57.29 10.26 28.73
C PRO A 449 56.34 10.37 29.98
N ALA A 450 55.51 9.32 30.13
CA ALA A 450 54.39 9.04 31.05
C ALA A 450 54.60 9.05 32.59
N LYS A 451 53.48 9.11 33.34
CA LYS A 451 53.09 8.15 34.43
C LYS A 451 51.63 8.33 34.92
N ASN A 452 51.18 7.41 35.78
CA ASN A 452 49.80 7.29 36.34
C ASN A 452 49.67 7.92 37.75
N ALA A 453 48.43 7.85 38.29
CA ALA A 453 48.03 7.77 39.69
C ALA A 453 47.55 9.06 40.40
N ASP A 454 46.21 9.16 40.50
CA ASP A 454 45.42 9.19 41.74
C ASP A 454 45.37 10.42 42.69
N ASP A 455 44.19 10.50 43.33
CA ASP A 455 43.77 11.14 44.59
C ASP A 455 43.63 12.69 44.77
N ALA A 456 42.34 13.06 44.93
CA ALA A 456 41.75 13.75 46.09
C ALA A 456 41.70 15.30 46.20
N GLU A 457 40.47 15.79 46.45
CA GLU A 457 40.07 16.95 47.28
C GLU A 457 40.53 18.38 46.90
N SER A 458 39.85 19.48 47.29
CA SER A 458 38.47 19.76 47.75
C SER A 458 38.20 21.30 47.71
N ILE A 459 37.08 21.78 48.29
CA ILE A 459 36.78 23.20 48.67
C ILE A 459 36.59 24.19 47.49
N GLU A 460 35.36 24.56 47.08
CA GLU A 460 34.37 25.46 47.72
C GLU A 460 34.69 26.98 47.68
N LYS A 461 34.07 27.70 46.71
CA LYS A 461 33.58 29.11 46.80
C LYS A 461 32.39 29.28 45.84
N ARG A 462 31.15 29.68 46.16
CA ARG A 462 30.44 30.20 47.35
C ARG A 462 30.24 31.73 47.47
N SER A 463 29.34 32.26 46.62
CA SER A 463 28.61 33.55 46.78
C SER A 463 27.37 33.48 45.85
N ARG A 464 26.09 33.74 46.21
CA ARG A 464 25.42 34.57 47.24
C ARG A 464 25.84 36.04 47.15
N SER A 465 24.96 37.02 46.96
CA SER A 465 23.58 37.21 47.48
C SER A 465 22.85 38.32 46.66
N ARG A 466 21.70 38.94 47.00
CA ARG A 466 20.92 39.04 48.25
C ARG A 466 19.46 39.45 47.97
N SER A 467 18.59 39.33 48.99
CA SER A 467 17.15 39.60 48.95
C SER A 467 16.69 40.62 50.02
N ALA A 468 15.64 41.37 49.73
CA ALA A 468 14.84 42.20 50.66
C ALA A 468 13.50 42.58 49.98
N SER A 469 12.36 42.79 50.66
CA SER A 469 11.99 42.50 52.06
C SER A 469 10.47 42.67 52.29
N VAL A 470 9.87 41.78 53.10
CA VAL A 470 8.74 41.96 54.05
C VAL A 470 7.50 42.81 53.64
N GLY A 471 6.32 42.20 53.78
CA GLY A 471 5.02 42.86 53.94
C GLY A 471 3.97 41.86 54.48
N SER A 472 3.18 42.23 55.49
CA SER A 472 2.30 41.33 56.25
C SER A 472 0.89 41.91 56.51
N GLU A 473 0.03 41.11 57.17
CA GLU A 473 -1.41 41.34 57.48
C GLU A 473 -2.39 40.93 56.33
N LYS A 474 -3.63 40.45 56.58
CA LYS A 474 -4.52 40.44 57.76
C LYS A 474 -5.24 39.11 58.01
N ASN A 475 -5.58 38.89 59.29
CA ASN A 475 -6.63 38.04 59.90
C ASN A 475 -7.03 36.75 59.16
#